data_AF-A0A1I0XN34-F1
#
_entry.id   AF-A0A1I0XN34-F1
#
_cell.length_a   1.000
_cell.length_b   1.000
_cell.length_c   1.000
_cell.angle_alpha   90.00
_cell.angle_beta   90.00
_cell.angle_gamma   90.00
#
_symmetry.space_group_name_H-M   'P 1'
#
loop_
_entity.id
_entity.type
_entity.pdbx_description
1 polymer ?
#
loop_
_entity_poly.entity_id
_entity_poly.type
_entity_poly.pdbx_seq_one_letter_code
_entity_poly.pdbx_strand_id
1 'polypeptide(L)'
;MNQHRMTPLTESGLLTALSVVLALMAVYLPFIGFLLVLFWPLPLIVLVARHGLRWGLMAAAAAGVLMGLLLEPLLSLRLVIAYAPAGLLLGWAFAKGLSGVKAFLLTIAAAIAGQAASVGLLLLVTDVNPLTMQVELLQSSFDTSLQLYEGMGMSEDTLAKTRAEIEQGLQMLTYLFPLVFIIIGLLYGGVAYVTGGKILKRLGHNVPQFPPVHEWRLPQAFLYLFGFALVGLYWGGTRQIMWLYQISLNANALAIMAGLLQGLVLMHCLFRHFRVSLFLRIVFYVFIVMNPFLAQVVAMTGLIDMIFDYRQRFSARNQK
;
A
#
# COMPACT_ATOMS: atom_id res chain seq x y z
N MET A 1 -14.78 -32.98 21.96
CA MET A 1 -13.47 -32.80 21.29
C MET A 1 -12.64 -31.85 22.13
N ASN A 2 -11.73 -32.40 22.95
CA ASN A 2 -10.85 -31.61 23.82
C ASN A 2 -9.81 -30.89 22.96
N GLN A 3 -10.03 -29.60 22.68
CA GLN A 3 -8.98 -28.75 22.13
C GLN A 3 -7.89 -28.62 23.20
N HIS A 4 -6.72 -29.22 22.98
CA HIS A 4 -5.51 -28.86 23.71
C HIS A 4 -5.28 -27.36 23.53
N ARG A 5 -5.70 -26.56 24.51
CA ARG A 5 -5.37 -25.13 24.56
C ARG A 5 -3.88 -25.05 24.85
N MET A 6 -3.10 -24.84 23.80
CA MET A 6 -1.71 -24.38 23.90
C MET A 6 -1.67 -23.24 24.92
N THR A 7 -0.69 -23.26 25.82
CA THR A 7 -0.54 -22.15 26.75
C THR A 7 -0.22 -20.87 25.95
N PRO A 8 -0.69 -19.69 26.39
CA PRO A 8 -0.38 -18.43 25.70
C PRO A 8 1.12 -18.25 25.43
N LEU A 9 1.96 -18.78 26.32
CA LEU A 9 3.41 -18.77 26.19
C LEU A 9 3.93 -19.62 25.01
N THR A 10 3.44 -20.86 24.83
CA THR A 10 3.91 -21.72 23.73
C THR A 10 3.45 -21.23 22.38
N GLU A 11 2.22 -20.74 22.27
CA GLU A 11 1.71 -20.14 21.04
C GLU A 11 2.45 -18.84 20.70
N SER A 12 2.74 -18.00 21.69
CA SER A 12 3.54 -16.78 21.49
C SER A 12 4.96 -17.08 21.01
N GLY A 13 5.60 -18.10 21.57
CA GLY A 13 6.92 -18.54 21.12
C GLY A 13 6.90 -18.98 19.64
N LEU A 14 5.92 -19.80 19.26
CA LEU A 14 5.79 -20.29 17.88
C LEU A 14 5.51 -19.16 16.88
N LEU A 15 4.59 -18.25 17.20
CA LEU A 15 4.25 -17.13 16.32
C LEU A 15 5.40 -16.11 16.24
N THR A 16 6.14 -15.90 17.32
CA THR A 16 7.36 -15.08 17.32
C THR A 16 8.43 -15.69 16.41
N ALA A 17 8.69 -17.00 16.53
CA ALA A 17 9.63 -17.70 15.67
C ALA A 17 9.21 -17.61 14.19
N LEU A 18 7.92 -17.75 13.89
CA LEU A 18 7.39 -17.57 12.55
C LEU A 18 7.59 -16.15 12.01
N SER A 19 7.38 -15.11 12.84
CA SER A 19 7.70 -13.72 12.47
C SER A 19 9.18 -13.54 12.13
N VAL A 20 10.08 -14.13 12.92
CA VAL A 20 11.53 -14.07 12.63
C VAL A 20 11.83 -14.75 11.29
N VAL A 21 11.34 -15.97 11.07
CA VAL A 21 11.56 -16.72 9.82
C VAL A 21 11.03 -15.94 8.61
N LEU A 22 9.82 -15.37 8.69
CA LEU A 22 9.25 -14.55 7.62
C LEU A 22 10.11 -13.32 7.31
N ALA A 23 10.65 -12.65 8.32
CA ALA A 23 11.54 -11.50 8.11
C ALA A 23 12.87 -11.90 7.50
N LEU A 24 13.51 -12.98 7.97
CA LEU A 24 14.76 -13.46 7.40
C LEU A 24 14.58 -13.84 5.92
N MET A 25 13.50 -14.54 5.58
CA MET A 25 13.17 -14.83 4.19
C MET A 25 12.90 -13.55 3.40
N ALA A 26 12.23 -12.56 3.98
CA ALA A 26 11.97 -11.28 3.32
C ALA A 26 13.25 -10.50 3.01
N VAL A 27 14.29 -10.61 3.87
CA VAL A 27 15.58 -9.92 3.70
C VAL A 27 16.50 -10.69 2.75
N TYR A 28 16.60 -12.01 2.87
CA TYR A 28 17.59 -12.80 2.15
C TYR A 28 17.12 -13.34 0.79
N LEU A 29 15.81 -13.43 0.51
CA LEU A 29 15.31 -13.89 -0.79
C LEU A 29 15.14 -12.72 -1.78
N PRO A 30 15.98 -12.62 -2.82
CA PRO A 30 15.82 -11.63 -3.86
C PRO A 30 14.49 -11.85 -4.60
N PHE A 31 13.90 -10.77 -5.12
CA PHE A 31 12.62 -10.74 -5.87
C PHE A 31 11.36 -11.16 -5.11
N ILE A 32 11.42 -12.14 -4.20
CA ILE A 32 10.25 -12.64 -3.45
C ILE A 32 10.13 -11.95 -2.09
N GLY A 33 11.23 -11.38 -1.57
CA GLY A 33 11.26 -10.77 -0.25
C GLY A 33 10.21 -9.69 -0.03
N PHE A 34 9.94 -8.86 -1.06
CA PHE A 34 8.90 -7.83 -1.00
C PHE A 34 7.48 -8.42 -0.85
N LEU A 35 7.22 -9.62 -1.38
CA LEU A 35 5.93 -10.29 -1.20
C LEU A 35 5.81 -10.87 0.21
N LEU A 36 6.90 -11.46 0.72
CA LEU A 36 6.93 -12.07 2.05
C LEU A 36 6.74 -11.05 3.16
N VAL A 37 7.27 -9.83 2.99
CA VAL A 37 7.08 -8.76 3.98
C VAL A 37 5.60 -8.44 4.20
N LEU A 38 4.75 -8.57 3.17
CA LEU A 38 3.30 -8.33 3.26
C LEU A 38 2.59 -9.32 4.20
N PHE A 39 3.17 -10.50 4.40
CA PHE A 39 2.65 -11.55 5.29
C PHE A 39 3.27 -11.52 6.68
N TRP A 40 4.30 -10.69 6.90
CA TRP A 40 4.93 -10.50 8.20
C TRP A 40 4.00 -10.09 9.36
N PRO A 41 2.92 -9.28 9.18
CA PRO A 41 2.07 -8.91 10.31
C PRO A 41 1.16 -10.06 10.78
N LEU A 42 1.05 -11.14 10.00
CA LEU A 42 0.11 -12.24 10.28
C LEU A 42 0.28 -12.89 11.65
N PRO A 43 1.49 -13.27 12.10
CA PRO A 43 1.65 -13.89 13.40
C PRO A 43 1.28 -12.92 14.53
N LEU A 44 1.59 -11.62 14.38
CA LEU A 44 1.21 -10.57 15.34
C LEU A 44 -0.30 -10.35 15.38
N ILE A 45 -0.99 -10.36 14.23
CA ILE A 45 -2.46 -10.24 14.15
C ILE A 45 -3.11 -11.38 14.94
N VAL A 46 -2.69 -12.62 14.69
CA VAL A 46 -3.23 -13.81 15.36
C VAL A 46 -2.96 -13.73 16.86
N LEU A 47 -1.74 -13.36 17.25
CA LEU A 47 -1.36 -13.31 18.64
C LEU A 47 -2.14 -12.26 19.41
N VAL A 48 -2.25 -11.04 18.87
CA VAL A 48 -3.02 -9.96 19.52
C VAL A 48 -4.51 -10.28 19.55
N ALA A 49 -5.07 -10.87 18.50
CA ALA A 49 -6.47 -11.23 18.45
C ALA A 49 -6.85 -12.30 19.48
N ARG A 50 -5.94 -13.23 19.79
CA ARG A 50 -6.20 -14.35 20.71
C ARG A 50 -5.80 -14.07 22.15
N HIS A 51 -4.66 -13.42 22.36
CA HIS A 51 -4.03 -13.27 23.67
C HIS A 51 -3.96 -11.81 24.14
N GLY A 52 -4.26 -10.85 23.25
CA GLY A 52 -4.28 -9.42 23.55
C GLY A 52 -2.98 -8.69 23.20
N LEU A 53 -3.05 -7.35 23.26
CA LEU A 53 -1.98 -6.46 22.77
C LEU A 53 -0.65 -6.65 23.50
N ARG A 54 -0.68 -6.99 24.79
CA ARG A 54 0.53 -7.23 25.60
C ARG A 54 1.41 -8.33 24.99
N TRP A 55 0.82 -9.46 24.61
CA TRP A 55 1.54 -10.58 24.00
C TRP A 55 2.06 -10.22 22.60
N GLY A 56 1.28 -9.47 21.81
CA GLY A 56 1.74 -8.92 20.54
C GLY A 56 2.98 -8.05 20.66
N LEU A 57 2.99 -7.11 21.61
CA LEU A 57 4.13 -6.23 21.85
C LEU A 57 5.36 -7.02 22.30
N MET A 58 5.20 -7.99 23.20
CA MET A 58 6.29 -8.86 23.63
C MET A 58 6.85 -9.68 22.47
N ALA A 59 5.99 -10.22 21.60
CA ALA A 59 6.43 -10.97 20.42
C ALA A 59 7.14 -10.08 19.41
N ALA A 60 6.65 -8.86 19.15
CA ALA A 60 7.32 -7.92 18.26
C ALA A 60 8.70 -7.51 18.80
N ALA A 61 8.81 -7.27 20.12
CA ALA A 61 10.08 -6.95 20.76
C ALA A 61 11.04 -8.15 20.73
N ALA A 62 10.57 -9.35 21.07
CA ALA A 62 11.38 -10.58 21.01
C ALA A 62 11.84 -10.89 19.59
N ALA A 63 10.95 -10.76 18.60
CA ALA A 63 11.30 -10.89 17.18
C ALA A 63 12.36 -9.84 16.78
N GLY A 64 12.21 -8.59 17.22
CA GLY A 64 13.18 -7.53 16.98
C GLY A 64 14.57 -7.83 17.54
N VAL A 65 14.65 -8.33 18.78
CA VAL A 65 15.92 -8.74 19.38
C VAL A 65 16.54 -9.90 18.59
N LEU A 66 15.77 -10.94 18.31
CA LEU A 66 16.26 -12.11 17.57
C LEU A 66 16.70 -11.75 16.15
N MET A 67 15.93 -10.94 15.43
CA MET A 67 16.30 -10.42 14.12
C MET A 67 17.53 -9.53 14.20
N GLY A 68 17.70 -8.73 15.25
CA GLY A 68 18.87 -7.88 15.44
C GLY A 68 20.16 -8.66 15.68
N LEU A 69 20.05 -9.86 16.27
CA LEU A 69 21.17 -10.79 16.45
C LEU A 69 21.53 -11.54 15.15
N LEU A 70 20.56 -11.77 14.26
CA LEU A 70 20.74 -12.57 13.04
C LEU A 70 21.01 -11.72 11.78
N LEU A 71 20.52 -10.48 11.77
CA LEU A 71 20.72 -9.48 10.72
C LEU A 71 21.68 -8.41 11.25
N GLU A 72 21.30 -7.14 11.09
CA GLU A 72 21.94 -5.99 11.71
C GLU A 72 20.96 -5.32 12.69
N PRO A 73 21.41 -4.82 13.85
CA PRO A 73 20.52 -4.22 14.85
C PRO A 73 19.67 -3.07 14.30
N LEU A 74 20.27 -2.17 13.51
CA LEU A 74 19.57 -1.03 12.92
C LEU A 74 18.52 -1.47 11.89
N LEU A 75 18.86 -2.44 11.03
CA LEU A 75 17.93 -3.00 10.05
C LEU A 75 16.74 -3.68 10.75
N SER A 76 16.99 -4.49 11.78
CA SER A 76 15.94 -5.14 12.57
C SER A 76 14.99 -4.12 13.19
N LEU A 77 15.52 -3.09 13.84
CA LEU A 77 14.72 -2.04 14.47
C LEU A 77 13.85 -1.33 13.44
N ARG A 78 14.41 -1.02 12.26
CA ARG A 78 13.67 -0.41 11.14
C ARG A 78 12.52 -1.29 10.64
N LEU A 79 12.73 -2.60 10.52
CA LEU A 79 11.70 -3.54 10.08
C LEU A 79 10.57 -3.64 11.11
N VAL A 80 10.90 -3.75 12.41
CA VAL A 80 9.89 -3.80 13.47
C VAL A 80 9.07 -2.51 13.49
N ILE A 81 9.70 -1.34 13.44
CA ILE A 81 9.00 -0.05 13.44
C ILE A 81 8.14 0.12 12.18
N ALA A 82 8.66 -0.28 11.01
CA ALA A 82 7.94 -0.15 9.74
C ALA A 82 6.67 -1.00 9.68
N TYR A 83 6.73 -2.24 10.18
CA TYR A 83 5.75 -3.26 9.83
C TYR A 83 4.93 -3.77 11.02
N ALA A 84 5.47 -3.75 12.25
CA ALA A 84 4.77 -4.31 13.41
C ALA A 84 3.50 -3.54 13.80
N PRO A 85 3.48 -2.18 13.75
CA PRO A 85 2.31 -1.42 14.17
C PRO A 85 1.02 -1.83 13.46
N ALA A 86 1.08 -2.11 12.16
CA ALA A 86 -0.11 -2.52 11.40
C ALA A 86 -0.66 -3.87 11.87
N GLY A 87 0.21 -4.86 12.09
CA GLY A 87 -0.19 -6.17 12.60
C GLY A 87 -0.77 -6.11 14.01
N LEU A 88 -0.14 -5.32 14.89
CA LEU A 88 -0.60 -5.12 16.27
C LEU A 88 -1.97 -4.43 16.32
N LEU A 89 -2.14 -3.34 15.57
CA LEU A 89 -3.38 -2.57 15.58
C LEU A 89 -4.52 -3.28 14.86
N LEU A 90 -4.24 -4.02 13.78
CA LEU A 90 -5.24 -4.85 13.12
C LEU A 90 -5.71 -6.00 14.03
N GLY A 91 -4.78 -6.71 14.67
CA GLY A 91 -5.12 -7.76 15.64
C GLY A 91 -5.94 -7.20 16.80
N TRP A 92 -5.60 -6.02 17.31
CA TRP A 92 -6.37 -5.33 18.35
C TRP A 92 -7.75 -4.91 17.87
N ALA A 93 -7.87 -4.38 16.65
CA ALA A 93 -9.13 -3.98 16.04
C ALA A 93 -10.08 -5.18 15.87
N PHE A 94 -9.55 -6.33 15.46
CA PHE A 94 -10.29 -7.58 15.37
C PHE A 94 -10.70 -8.09 16.76
N ALA A 95 -9.82 -8.07 17.76
CA ALA A 95 -10.15 -8.42 19.13
C ALA A 95 -11.28 -7.55 19.73
N LYS A 96 -11.33 -6.27 19.33
CA LYS A 96 -12.36 -5.30 19.76
C LYS A 96 -13.62 -5.31 18.90
N GLY A 97 -13.68 -6.12 17.84
CA GLY A 97 -14.83 -6.18 16.94
C GLY A 97 -15.13 -4.85 16.23
N LEU A 98 -14.11 -4.04 15.94
CA LEU A 98 -14.30 -2.79 15.20
C LEU A 98 -14.88 -3.06 13.80
N SER A 99 -15.67 -2.14 13.24
CA SER A 99 -16.18 -2.33 11.87
C SER A 99 -15.03 -2.47 10.86
N GLY A 100 -15.26 -3.23 9.78
CA GLY A 100 -14.20 -3.55 8.82
C GLY A 100 -13.49 -2.32 8.23
N VAL A 101 -14.25 -1.27 7.94
CA VAL A 101 -13.70 0.02 7.48
C VAL A 101 -12.81 0.67 8.55
N LYS A 102 -13.24 0.70 9.82
CA LYS A 102 -12.44 1.28 10.91
C LYS A 102 -11.16 0.49 11.15
N ALA A 103 -11.25 -0.84 11.18
CA ALA A 103 -10.10 -1.72 11.33
C ALA A 103 -9.10 -1.55 10.18
N PHE A 104 -9.58 -1.45 8.94
CA PHE A 104 -8.73 -1.21 7.77
C PHE A 104 -8.05 0.16 7.79
N LEU A 105 -8.80 1.24 8.04
CA LEU A 105 -8.24 2.59 8.11
C LEU A 105 -7.19 2.70 9.22
N LEU A 106 -7.46 2.11 10.39
CA LEU A 106 -6.49 2.06 11.49
C LEU A 106 -5.21 1.32 11.07
N THR A 107 -5.34 0.22 10.34
CA THR A 107 -4.21 -0.59 9.87
C THR A 107 -3.37 0.16 8.84
N ILE A 108 -4.00 0.85 7.88
CA ILE A 108 -3.29 1.67 6.89
C ILE A 108 -2.58 2.82 7.58
N ALA A 109 -3.26 3.53 8.48
CA ALA A 109 -2.65 4.62 9.23
C ALA A 109 -1.42 4.14 10.03
N ALA A 110 -1.53 2.98 10.67
CA ALA A 110 -0.43 2.34 11.38
C ALA A 110 0.74 1.97 10.46
N ALA A 111 0.44 1.44 9.27
CA ALA A 111 1.46 1.09 8.27
C ALA A 111 2.21 2.31 7.75
N ILE A 112 1.48 3.37 7.38
CA ILE A 112 2.08 4.63 6.90
C ILE A 112 2.92 5.26 8.01
N ALA A 113 2.37 5.35 9.23
CA ALA A 113 3.08 5.91 10.37
C ALA A 113 4.34 5.10 10.73
N GLY A 114 4.25 3.76 10.71
CA GLY A 114 5.40 2.88 10.94
C GLY A 114 6.50 3.09 9.90
N GLN A 115 6.15 3.14 8.62
CA GLN A 115 7.12 3.37 7.54
C GLN A 115 7.76 4.76 7.63
N ALA A 116 6.97 5.80 7.87
CA ALA A 116 7.48 7.15 8.07
C ALA A 116 8.42 7.22 9.29
N ALA A 117 8.05 6.56 10.40
CA ALA A 117 8.90 6.47 11.59
C ALA A 117 10.19 5.68 11.33
N SER A 118 10.15 4.64 10.49
CA SER A 118 11.34 3.87 10.11
C SER A 118 12.33 4.69 9.26
N VAL A 119 11.81 5.53 8.36
CA VAL A 119 12.63 6.49 7.60
C VAL A 119 13.17 7.59 8.51
N GLY A 120 12.34 8.14 9.40
CA GLY A 120 12.76 9.11 10.40
C GLY A 120 13.85 8.58 11.33
N LEU A 121 13.72 7.32 11.79
CA LEU A 121 14.75 6.67 12.61
C LEU A 121 16.08 6.59 11.86
N LEU A 122 16.08 6.17 10.60
CA LEU A 122 17.32 6.05 9.83
C LEU A 122 17.97 7.43 9.67
N LEU A 123 17.19 8.46 9.33
CA LEU A 123 17.68 9.84 9.28
C LEU A 123 18.29 10.30 10.61
N LEU A 124 17.65 10.01 11.74
CA LEU A 124 18.12 10.41 13.08
C LEU A 124 19.39 9.69 13.51
N VAL A 125 19.62 8.46 13.04
CA VAL A 125 20.78 7.65 13.45
C VAL A 125 21.98 7.88 12.56
N THR A 126 21.76 8.10 11.26
CA THR A 126 22.86 8.17 10.27
C THR A 126 23.11 9.59 9.76
N ASP A 127 22.28 10.58 10.11
CA ASP A 127 22.30 11.95 9.56
C ASP A 127 22.16 12.01 8.02
N VAL A 128 21.71 10.91 7.41
CA VAL A 128 21.54 10.78 5.97
C VAL A 128 20.07 10.58 5.64
N ASN A 129 19.56 11.32 4.66
CA ASN A 129 18.18 11.19 4.21
C ASN A 129 17.99 9.89 3.39
N PRO A 130 17.22 8.90 3.88
CA PRO A 130 17.04 7.63 3.18
C PRO A 130 16.32 7.77 1.84
N LEU A 131 15.54 8.85 1.67
CA LEU A 131 14.85 9.14 0.42
C LEU A 131 15.82 9.64 -0.64
N THR A 132 16.81 10.47 -0.28
CA THR A 132 17.83 10.94 -1.25
C THR A 132 18.77 9.82 -1.63
N MET A 133 19.17 8.95 -0.68
CA MET A 133 19.98 7.76 -1.00
C MET A 133 19.32 6.86 -2.05
N GLN A 134 18.00 6.70 -1.99
CA GLN A 134 17.26 5.91 -2.98
C GLN A 134 17.30 6.58 -4.37
N VAL A 135 17.17 7.91 -4.42
CA VAL A 135 17.27 8.67 -5.68
C VAL A 135 18.68 8.59 -6.26
N GLU A 136 19.72 8.76 -5.43
CA GLU A 136 21.13 8.67 -5.83
C GLU A 136 21.48 7.28 -6.37
N LEU A 137 20.97 6.21 -5.75
CA LEU A 137 21.17 4.85 -6.22
C LEU A 137 20.51 4.60 -7.59
N LEU A 138 19.30 5.14 -7.81
CA LEU A 138 18.65 5.11 -9.12
C LEU A 138 19.43 5.94 -10.14
N GLN A 139 19.88 7.14 -9.77
CA GLN A 139 20.67 8.01 -10.63
C GLN A 139 21.96 7.33 -11.07
N SER A 140 22.71 6.72 -10.14
CA SER A 140 23.93 5.96 -10.44
C SER A 140 23.66 4.78 -11.39
N SER A 141 22.51 4.12 -11.24
CA SER A 141 22.11 3.03 -12.15
C SER A 141 21.84 3.54 -13.57
N PHE A 142 21.20 4.72 -13.69
CA PHE A 142 20.99 5.39 -14.97
C PHE A 142 22.30 5.88 -15.59
N ASP A 143 23.19 6.47 -14.79
CA ASP A 143 24.50 6.93 -15.26
C ASP A 143 25.32 5.78 -15.85
N THR A 144 25.31 4.64 -15.18
CA THR A 144 25.96 3.41 -15.68
C THR A 144 25.35 2.97 -17.01
N SER A 145 24.02 3.06 -17.15
CA SER A 145 23.33 2.71 -18.39
C SER A 145 23.67 3.68 -19.53
N LEU A 146 23.72 4.99 -19.26
CA LEU A 146 24.08 6.01 -20.23
C LEU A 146 25.52 5.86 -20.72
N GLN A 147 26.46 5.51 -19.85
CA GLN A 147 27.85 5.22 -20.23
C GLN A 147 27.95 4.03 -21.20
N LEU A 148 27.11 2.99 -21.01
CA LEU A 148 27.04 1.88 -21.95
C LEU A 148 26.52 2.33 -23.33
N TYR A 149 25.50 3.19 -23.36
CA TYR A 149 24.95 3.72 -24.61
C TYR A 149 25.93 4.67 -25.33
N GLU A 150 26.67 5.47 -24.58
CA GLU A 150 27.77 6.29 -25.09
C GLU A 150 28.82 5.41 -25.77
N GLY A 151 29.24 4.31 -25.12
CA GLY A 151 30.14 3.31 -25.71
C GLY A 151 29.60 2.59 -26.95
N MET A 152 28.28 2.59 -27.16
CA MET A 152 27.61 2.05 -28.36
C MET A 152 27.46 3.08 -29.49
N GLY A 153 27.96 4.31 -29.31
CA GLY A 153 27.94 5.36 -30.33
C GLY A 153 26.67 6.20 -30.36
N MET A 154 25.91 6.23 -29.26
CA MET A 154 24.80 7.18 -29.11
C MET A 154 25.34 8.62 -29.13
N SER A 155 24.72 9.50 -29.93
CA SER A 155 25.16 10.89 -30.07
C SER A 155 25.02 11.68 -28.77
N GLU A 156 25.98 12.58 -28.50
CA GLU A 156 26.00 13.43 -27.31
C GLU A 156 24.70 14.21 -27.09
N ASP A 157 24.10 14.76 -28.15
CA ASP A 157 22.83 15.50 -28.07
C ASP A 157 21.68 14.64 -27.53
N THR A 158 21.62 13.37 -27.93
CA THR A 158 20.59 12.44 -27.46
C THR A 158 20.89 12.02 -26.03
N LEU A 159 22.16 11.77 -25.68
CA LEU A 159 22.56 11.44 -24.31
C LEU A 159 22.21 12.58 -23.33
N ALA A 160 22.47 13.83 -23.71
CA ALA A 160 22.16 15.01 -22.90
C ALA A 160 20.64 15.16 -22.70
N LYS A 161 19.84 14.97 -23.75
CA LYS A 161 18.37 14.96 -23.65
C LYS A 161 17.86 13.86 -22.73
N THR A 162 18.34 12.63 -22.92
CA THR A 162 17.94 11.49 -22.09
C THR A 162 18.32 11.70 -20.62
N ARG A 163 19.51 12.26 -20.35
CA ARG A 163 19.93 12.64 -18.98
C ARG A 163 18.97 13.64 -18.36
N ALA A 164 18.60 14.70 -19.08
CA ALA A 164 17.66 15.71 -18.58
C ALA A 164 16.27 15.11 -18.28
N GLU A 165 15.77 14.21 -19.13
CA GLU A 165 14.51 13.50 -18.90
C GLU A 165 14.56 12.59 -17.66
N ILE A 166 15.68 11.90 -17.44
CA ILE A 166 15.91 11.07 -16.25
C ILE A 166 15.92 11.94 -14.99
N GLU A 167 16.66 13.05 -15.00
CA GLU A 167 16.72 13.99 -13.87
C GLU A 167 15.33 14.56 -13.53
N GLN A 168 14.56 14.95 -14.55
CA GLN A 168 13.19 15.40 -14.36
C GLN A 168 12.29 14.28 -13.78
N GLY A 169 12.45 13.04 -14.24
CA GLY A 169 11.75 11.87 -13.71
C GLY A 169 12.07 11.59 -12.24
N LEU A 170 13.34 11.65 -11.85
CA LEU A 170 13.79 11.48 -10.47
C LEU A 170 13.30 12.61 -9.55
N GLN A 171 13.24 13.84 -10.06
CA GLN A 171 12.66 14.96 -9.33
C GLN A 171 11.15 14.74 -9.10
N MET A 172 10.44 14.27 -10.12
CA MET A 172 9.01 13.95 -10.01
C MET A 172 8.75 12.80 -9.01
N LEU A 173 9.59 11.77 -9.03
CA LEU A 173 9.55 10.67 -8.06
C LEU A 173 9.67 11.21 -6.62
N THR A 174 10.58 12.16 -6.40
CA THR A 174 10.78 12.78 -5.08
C THR A 174 9.52 13.50 -4.59
N TYR A 175 8.82 14.22 -5.48
CA TYR A 175 7.56 14.88 -5.12
C TYR A 175 6.45 13.89 -4.80
N LEU A 176 6.48 12.68 -5.36
CA LEU A 176 5.49 11.64 -5.15
C LEU A 176 5.81 10.68 -3.98
N PHE A 177 6.93 10.85 -3.26
CA PHE A 177 7.23 10.01 -2.11
C PHE A 177 6.08 9.91 -1.09
N PRO A 178 5.38 11.01 -0.69
CA PRO A 178 4.24 10.89 0.21
C PRO A 178 3.16 9.94 -0.30
N LEU A 179 2.84 10.00 -1.59
CA LEU A 179 1.91 9.05 -2.22
C LEU A 179 2.45 7.62 -2.20
N VAL A 180 3.76 7.41 -2.43
CA VAL A 180 4.37 6.08 -2.36
C VAL A 180 4.15 5.45 -0.98
N PHE A 181 4.36 6.18 0.12
CA PHE A 181 4.03 5.68 1.47
C PHE A 181 2.56 5.31 1.61
N ILE A 182 1.64 6.13 1.08
CA ILE A 182 0.20 5.84 1.12
C ILE A 182 -0.11 4.54 0.35
N ILE A 183 0.46 4.37 -0.84
CA ILE A 183 0.24 3.18 -1.68
C ILE A 183 0.80 1.93 -1.01
N ILE A 184 2.02 1.98 -0.48
CA ILE A 184 2.61 0.83 0.22
C ILE A 184 1.79 0.52 1.48
N GLY A 185 1.37 1.53 2.24
CA GLY A 185 0.48 1.36 3.39
C GLY A 185 -0.88 0.74 3.02
N LEU A 186 -1.48 1.14 1.90
CA LEU A 186 -2.71 0.57 1.36
C LEU A 186 -2.54 -0.90 0.98
N LEU A 187 -1.46 -1.22 0.26
CA LEU A 187 -1.13 -2.59 -0.16
C LEU A 187 -0.86 -3.48 1.06
N TYR A 188 0.00 -3.02 1.97
CA TYR A 188 0.36 -3.73 3.18
C TYR A 188 -0.85 -3.96 4.09
N GLY A 189 -1.59 -2.89 4.41
CA GLY A 189 -2.79 -2.97 5.22
C GLY A 189 -3.90 -3.80 4.57
N GLY A 190 -4.05 -3.75 3.25
CA GLY A 190 -5.01 -4.55 2.47
C GLY A 190 -4.71 -6.04 2.53
N VAL A 191 -3.46 -6.41 2.26
CA VAL A 191 -3.03 -7.81 2.37
C VAL A 191 -3.19 -8.28 3.81
N ALA A 192 -2.72 -7.53 4.80
CA ALA A 192 -2.84 -7.87 6.21
C ALA A 192 -4.30 -8.06 6.64
N TYR A 193 -5.21 -7.15 6.26
CA TYR A 193 -6.63 -7.24 6.58
C TYR A 193 -7.28 -8.49 5.98
N VAL A 194 -7.08 -8.73 4.68
CA VAL A 194 -7.69 -9.86 3.97
C VAL A 194 -7.14 -11.19 4.46
N THR A 195 -5.83 -11.32 4.57
CA THR A 195 -5.17 -12.57 4.95
C THR A 195 -5.32 -12.86 6.44
N GLY A 196 -5.13 -11.85 7.30
CA GLY A 196 -5.33 -11.95 8.74
C GLY A 196 -6.78 -12.31 9.10
N GLY A 197 -7.75 -11.68 8.44
CA GLY A 197 -9.17 -12.01 8.64
C GLY A 197 -9.52 -13.44 8.19
N LYS A 198 -8.96 -13.90 7.05
CA LYS A 198 -9.14 -15.29 6.59
C LYS A 198 -8.55 -16.30 7.58
N ILE A 199 -7.35 -16.04 8.09
CA ILE A 199 -6.68 -16.92 9.06
C ILE A 199 -7.47 -16.99 10.37
N LEU A 200 -7.85 -15.84 10.94
CA LEU A 200 -8.62 -15.79 12.18
C LEU A 200 -10.00 -16.47 12.04
N LYS A 201 -10.67 -16.31 10.89
CA LYS A 201 -11.91 -17.04 10.60
C LYS A 201 -11.71 -18.56 10.58
N ARG A 202 -10.61 -19.04 9.99
CA ARG A 202 -10.25 -20.47 10.01
C ARG A 202 -9.94 -20.97 11.43
N LEU A 203 -9.43 -20.11 12.29
CA LEU A 203 -9.19 -20.40 13.72
C LEU A 203 -10.46 -20.27 14.58
N GLY A 204 -11.64 -20.01 13.99
CA GLY A 204 -12.92 -19.97 14.69
C GLY A 204 -13.28 -18.61 15.28
N HIS A 205 -12.58 -17.53 14.92
CA HIS A 205 -12.91 -16.18 15.37
C HIS A 205 -13.86 -15.48 14.39
N ASN A 206 -14.82 -14.73 14.93
CA ASN A 206 -15.65 -13.83 14.14
C ASN A 206 -14.86 -12.56 13.82
N VAL A 207 -14.61 -12.33 12.54
CA VAL A 207 -13.85 -11.18 12.05
C VAL A 207 -14.75 -10.33 11.17
N PRO A 208 -14.79 -8.99 11.38
CA PRO A 208 -15.49 -8.07 10.49
C PRO A 208 -15.02 -8.26 9.05
N GLN A 209 -15.95 -8.46 8.11
CA GLN A 209 -15.63 -8.58 6.69
C GLN A 209 -15.93 -7.27 5.98
N PHE A 210 -15.19 -7.00 4.90
CA PHE A 210 -15.60 -5.96 3.98
C PHE A 210 -16.92 -6.35 3.31
N PRO A 211 -17.74 -5.34 2.96
CA PRO A 211 -18.86 -5.59 2.06
C PRO A 211 -18.31 -6.13 0.73
N PRO A 212 -19.12 -6.86 -0.04
CA PRO A 212 -18.70 -7.37 -1.33
C PRO A 212 -18.35 -6.21 -2.28
N VAL A 213 -17.42 -6.44 -3.21
CA VAL A 213 -16.82 -5.39 -4.06
C VAL A 213 -17.86 -4.49 -4.75
N HIS A 214 -18.98 -5.04 -5.21
CA HIS A 214 -20.04 -4.28 -5.89
C HIS A 214 -20.72 -3.22 -5.02
N GLU A 215 -20.65 -3.35 -3.69
CA GLU A 215 -21.17 -2.39 -2.72
C GLU A 215 -20.13 -1.32 -2.33
N TRP A 216 -18.88 -1.46 -2.77
CA TRP A 216 -17.83 -0.51 -2.41
C TRP A 216 -18.15 0.87 -2.95
N ARG A 217 -18.16 1.85 -2.03
CA ARG A 217 -18.34 3.26 -2.36
C ARG A 217 -17.34 4.09 -1.59
N LEU A 218 -16.49 4.76 -2.34
CA LEU A 218 -15.58 5.74 -1.77
C LEU A 218 -16.32 7.07 -1.52
N PRO A 219 -15.88 7.85 -0.51
CA PRO A 219 -16.48 9.15 -0.21
C PRO A 219 -16.36 10.13 -1.38
N GLN A 220 -17.39 10.96 -1.56
CA GLN A 220 -17.40 12.08 -2.52
C GLN A 220 -16.25 13.07 -2.31
N ALA A 221 -15.65 13.08 -1.11
CA ALA A 221 -14.44 13.83 -0.77
C ALA A 221 -13.31 13.66 -1.80
N PHE A 222 -13.17 12.49 -2.45
CA PHE A 222 -12.13 12.28 -3.46
C PHE A 222 -12.36 13.09 -4.74
N LEU A 223 -13.61 13.34 -5.16
CA LEU A 223 -13.88 14.21 -6.30
C LEU A 223 -13.61 15.68 -5.97
N TYR A 224 -13.96 16.12 -4.75
CA TYR A 224 -13.58 17.46 -4.29
C TYR A 224 -12.06 17.59 -4.20
N LEU A 225 -11.37 16.57 -3.66
CA LEU A 225 -9.91 16.50 -3.60
C LEU A 225 -9.29 16.63 -4.99
N PHE A 226 -9.85 15.93 -5.99
CA PHE A 226 -9.44 16.07 -7.39
C PHE A 226 -9.59 17.52 -7.89
N GLY A 227 -10.74 18.15 -7.67
CA GLY A 227 -10.97 19.55 -8.05
C GLY A 227 -9.98 20.52 -7.40
N PHE A 228 -9.77 20.41 -6.08
CA PHE A 228 -8.78 21.22 -5.35
C PHE A 228 -7.36 20.97 -5.87
N ALA A 229 -7.02 19.73 -6.19
CA ALA A 229 -5.71 19.37 -6.70
C ALA A 229 -5.45 19.99 -8.08
N LEU A 230 -6.43 20.03 -9.00
CA LEU A 230 -6.26 20.69 -10.30
C LEU A 230 -6.01 22.20 -10.16
N VAL A 231 -6.78 22.88 -9.31
CA VAL A 231 -6.60 24.31 -9.06
C VAL A 231 -5.23 24.59 -8.44
N GLY A 232 -4.84 23.78 -7.45
CA GLY A 232 -3.54 23.94 -6.78
C GLY A 232 -2.35 23.56 -7.66
N LEU A 233 -2.47 22.61 -8.58
CA LEU A 233 -1.45 22.34 -9.61
C LEU A 233 -1.28 23.55 -10.54
N TYR A 234 -2.38 24.13 -11.01
CA TYR A 234 -2.35 25.28 -11.90
C TYR A 234 -1.74 26.52 -11.23
N TRP A 235 -2.20 26.88 -10.03
CA TRP A 235 -1.64 28.02 -9.29
C TRP A 235 -0.25 27.76 -8.74
N GLY A 236 0.03 26.54 -8.26
CA GLY A 236 1.34 26.13 -7.80
C GLY A 236 2.40 26.27 -8.90
N GLY A 237 2.08 25.85 -10.13
CA GLY A 237 2.96 26.00 -11.29
C GLY A 237 3.07 27.45 -11.76
N THR A 238 1.95 28.12 -12.04
CA THR A 238 1.95 29.48 -12.63
C THR A 238 2.48 30.56 -11.69
N ARG A 239 2.26 30.41 -10.38
CA ARG A 239 2.73 31.37 -9.35
C ARG A 239 3.98 30.90 -8.63
N GLN A 240 4.60 29.80 -9.08
CA GLN A 240 5.81 29.22 -8.48
C GLN A 240 5.68 28.91 -6.97
N ILE A 241 4.48 28.52 -6.52
CA ILE A 241 4.21 28.15 -5.12
C ILE A 241 4.51 26.65 -4.97
N MET A 242 5.76 26.31 -4.67
CA MET A 242 6.27 24.95 -4.76
C MET A 242 5.55 23.94 -3.85
N TRP A 243 5.30 24.31 -2.58
CA TRP A 243 4.62 23.43 -1.62
C TRP A 243 3.17 23.14 -2.04
N LEU A 244 2.49 24.13 -2.62
CA LEU A 244 1.13 23.96 -3.15
C LEU A 244 1.14 22.98 -4.31
N TYR A 245 2.10 23.14 -5.25
CA TYR A 245 2.27 22.22 -6.37
C TYR A 245 2.50 20.77 -5.90
N GLN A 246 3.39 20.55 -4.92
CA GLN A 246 3.69 19.21 -4.40
C GLN A 246 2.49 18.56 -3.70
N ILE A 247 1.80 19.30 -2.83
CA ILE A 247 0.60 18.78 -2.13
C ILE A 247 -0.49 18.45 -3.15
N SER A 248 -0.73 19.36 -4.10
CA SER A 248 -1.72 19.17 -5.15
C SER A 248 -1.37 18.01 -6.08
N LEU A 249 -0.09 17.76 -6.35
CA LEU A 249 0.34 16.62 -7.14
C LEU A 249 0.00 15.29 -6.46
N ASN A 250 0.34 15.14 -5.17
CA ASN A 250 0.00 13.94 -4.39
C ASN A 250 -1.52 13.78 -4.24
N ALA A 251 -2.24 14.87 -3.96
CA ALA A 251 -3.69 14.88 -3.86
C ALA A 251 -4.37 14.47 -5.18
N ASN A 252 -3.88 14.98 -6.31
CA ASN A 252 -4.37 14.61 -7.64
C ASN A 252 -4.18 13.11 -7.87
N ALA A 253 -2.96 12.60 -7.68
CA ALA A 253 -2.66 11.20 -7.91
C ALA A 253 -3.46 10.26 -6.99
N LEU A 254 -3.64 10.62 -5.72
CA LEU A 254 -4.50 9.90 -4.78
C LEU A 254 -5.97 9.88 -5.23
N ALA A 255 -6.49 11.03 -5.68
CA ALA A 255 -7.85 11.13 -6.18
C ALA A 255 -8.06 10.34 -7.47
N ILE A 256 -7.10 10.37 -8.41
CA ILE A 256 -7.11 9.53 -9.61
C ILE A 256 -7.11 8.04 -9.25
N MET A 257 -6.29 7.62 -8.28
CA MET A 257 -6.27 6.23 -7.82
C MET A 257 -7.61 5.80 -7.20
N ALA A 258 -8.19 6.65 -6.34
CA ALA A 258 -9.52 6.43 -5.78
C ALA A 258 -10.60 6.35 -6.87
N GLY A 259 -10.53 7.26 -7.84
CA GLY A 259 -11.37 7.26 -9.03
C GLY A 259 -11.25 5.96 -9.81
N LEU A 260 -10.03 5.48 -10.07
CA LEU A 260 -9.78 4.24 -10.80
C LEU A 260 -10.38 3.05 -10.09
N LEU A 261 -10.19 2.93 -8.77
CA LEU A 261 -10.79 1.87 -7.96
C LEU A 261 -12.32 1.90 -8.04
N GLN A 262 -12.93 3.07 -7.88
CA GLN A 262 -14.38 3.23 -7.98
C GLN A 262 -14.91 2.95 -9.39
N GLY A 263 -14.17 3.35 -10.43
CA GLY A 263 -14.50 3.10 -11.83
C GLY A 263 -14.42 1.62 -12.19
N LEU A 264 -13.41 0.91 -11.70
CA LEU A 264 -13.30 -0.54 -11.83
C LEU A 264 -14.45 -1.26 -11.10
N VAL A 265 -14.87 -0.77 -9.94
CA VAL A 265 -16.04 -1.33 -9.24
C VAL A 265 -17.33 -1.08 -10.04
N LEU A 266 -17.53 0.12 -10.59
CA LEU A 266 -18.67 0.43 -11.46
C LEU A 266 -18.69 -0.50 -12.68
N MET A 267 -17.55 -0.66 -13.33
CA MET A 267 -17.38 -1.56 -14.47
C MET A 267 -17.69 -3.01 -14.09
N HIS A 268 -17.22 -3.48 -12.93
CA HIS A 268 -17.56 -4.80 -12.42
C HIS A 268 -19.07 -4.99 -12.24
N CYS A 269 -19.77 -3.97 -11.72
CA CYS A 269 -21.23 -3.98 -11.61
C CYS A 269 -21.91 -4.05 -12.99
N LEU A 270 -21.44 -3.28 -13.97
CA LEU A 270 -21.95 -3.32 -15.34
C LEU A 270 -21.73 -4.68 -16.00
N PHE A 271 -20.54 -5.26 -15.86
CA PHE A 271 -20.23 -6.60 -16.37
C PHE A 271 -21.10 -7.70 -15.76
N ARG A 272 -21.46 -7.57 -14.47
CA ARG A 272 -22.42 -8.48 -13.83
C ARG A 272 -23.83 -8.29 -14.38
N HIS A 273 -24.27 -7.05 -14.55
CA HIS A 273 -25.59 -6.72 -15.09
C HIS A 273 -25.78 -7.25 -16.52
N PHE A 274 -24.81 -6.99 -17.41
CA PHE A 274 -24.82 -7.46 -18.80
C PHE A 274 -24.34 -8.92 -18.98
N ARG A 275 -24.11 -9.65 -17.87
CA ARG A 275 -23.66 -11.05 -17.88
C ARG A 275 -22.42 -11.31 -18.77
N VAL A 276 -21.49 -10.36 -18.82
CA VAL A 276 -20.25 -10.47 -19.60
C VAL A 276 -19.44 -11.68 -19.11
N SER A 277 -18.88 -12.48 -20.02
CA SER A 277 -18.10 -13.68 -19.69
C SER A 277 -16.82 -13.35 -18.92
N LEU A 278 -16.33 -14.27 -18.09
CA LEU A 278 -15.14 -14.06 -17.27
C LEU A 278 -13.91 -13.71 -18.12
N PHE A 279 -13.72 -14.39 -19.26
CA PHE A 279 -12.63 -14.13 -20.20
C PHE A 279 -12.62 -12.66 -20.67
N LEU A 280 -13.78 -12.16 -21.14
CA LEU A 280 -13.89 -10.77 -21.59
C LEU A 280 -13.62 -9.77 -20.45
N ARG A 281 -14.09 -10.05 -19.23
CA ARG A 281 -13.80 -9.20 -18.07
C ARG A 281 -12.30 -9.07 -17.81
N ILE A 282 -11.57 -10.19 -17.87
CA ILE A 282 -10.11 -10.20 -17.68
C ILE A 282 -9.42 -9.40 -18.78
N VAL A 283 -9.82 -9.61 -20.05
CA VAL A 283 -9.29 -8.86 -21.19
C VAL A 283 -9.50 -7.35 -21.00
N PHE A 284 -10.70 -6.91 -20.61
CA PHE A 284 -10.97 -5.49 -20.35
C PHE A 284 -10.11 -4.93 -19.21
N TYR A 285 -9.99 -5.65 -18.08
CA TYR A 285 -9.15 -5.18 -16.97
C TYR A 285 -7.67 -5.07 -17.36
N VAL A 286 -7.13 -6.07 -18.07
CA VAL A 286 -5.75 -6.03 -18.56
C VAL A 286 -5.56 -4.84 -19.51
N PHE A 287 -6.50 -4.63 -20.44
CA PHE A 287 -6.42 -3.53 -21.40
C PHE A 287 -6.46 -2.15 -20.72
N ILE A 288 -7.28 -1.99 -19.68
CA ILE A 288 -7.34 -0.75 -18.89
C ILE A 288 -6.03 -0.52 -18.14
N VAL A 289 -5.46 -1.54 -17.51
CA VAL A 289 -4.22 -1.42 -16.74
C VAL A 289 -3.02 -1.14 -17.66
N MET A 290 -2.99 -1.75 -18.85
CA MET A 290 -1.91 -1.55 -19.82
C MET A 290 -2.02 -0.23 -20.59
N ASN A 291 -3.17 0.44 -20.56
CA ASN A 291 -3.39 1.67 -21.30
C ASN A 291 -3.68 2.86 -20.35
N PRO A 292 -2.71 3.76 -20.12
CA PRO A 292 -2.87 4.88 -19.19
C PRO A 292 -4.06 5.79 -19.51
N PHE A 293 -4.36 5.99 -20.80
CA PHE A 293 -5.49 6.79 -21.23
C PHE A 293 -6.83 6.15 -20.81
N LEU A 294 -7.00 4.85 -21.03
CA LEU A 294 -8.19 4.13 -20.57
C LEU A 294 -8.29 4.10 -19.05
N ALA A 295 -7.17 3.86 -18.34
CA ALA A 295 -7.15 3.96 -16.89
C ALA A 295 -7.63 5.34 -16.41
N GLN A 296 -7.21 6.41 -17.07
CA GLN A 296 -7.67 7.77 -16.75
C GLN A 296 -9.16 7.97 -17.04
N VAL A 297 -9.68 7.47 -18.16
CA VAL A 297 -11.13 7.52 -18.46
C VAL A 297 -11.93 6.76 -17.40
N VAL A 298 -11.49 5.56 -17.02
CA VAL A 298 -12.11 4.77 -15.95
C VAL A 298 -12.02 5.51 -14.61
N ALA A 299 -10.90 6.18 -14.33
CA ALA A 299 -10.75 6.97 -13.12
C ALA A 299 -11.73 8.15 -13.06
N MET A 300 -11.86 8.89 -14.16
CA MET A 300 -12.80 10.01 -14.26
C MET A 300 -14.25 9.55 -14.09
N THR A 301 -14.64 8.48 -14.80
CA THR A 301 -16.00 7.92 -14.65
C THR A 301 -16.27 7.44 -13.23
N GLY A 302 -15.27 6.86 -12.57
CA GLY A 302 -15.35 6.48 -11.16
C GLY A 302 -15.51 7.66 -10.21
N LEU A 303 -14.79 8.76 -10.40
CA LEU A 303 -14.96 9.98 -9.61
C LEU A 303 -16.38 10.56 -9.76
N ILE A 304 -16.91 10.57 -10.98
CA ILE A 304 -18.27 11.06 -11.25
C ILE A 304 -19.32 10.14 -10.62
N ASP A 305 -19.12 8.81 -10.67
CA ASP A 305 -20.00 7.82 -10.02
C ASP A 305 -20.17 8.05 -8.50
N MET A 306 -19.17 8.62 -7.82
CA MET A 306 -19.25 8.93 -6.38
C MET A 306 -20.36 9.94 -6.05
N ILE A 307 -20.66 10.89 -6.95
CA ILE A 307 -21.74 11.87 -6.77
C ILE A 307 -23.05 11.36 -7.35
N PHE A 308 -23.04 10.93 -8.60
CA PHE A 308 -24.27 10.68 -9.35
C PHE A 308 -24.91 9.32 -9.06
N ASP A 309 -24.13 8.40 -8.47
CA ASP A 309 -24.55 7.05 -8.15
C ASP A 309 -25.26 6.36 -9.32
N TYR A 310 -24.50 6.10 -10.38
CA TYR A 310 -25.06 5.44 -11.56
C TYR A 310 -25.57 4.03 -11.21
N ARG A 311 -25.00 3.40 -10.18
CA ARG A 311 -25.32 2.03 -9.74
C ARG A 311 -26.74 1.89 -9.20
N GLN A 312 -27.24 2.85 -8.43
CA GLN A 312 -28.64 2.84 -7.97
C GLN A 312 -29.62 2.85 -9.14
N ARG A 313 -29.32 3.60 -10.21
CA ARG A 313 -30.19 3.73 -11.38
C ARG A 313 -30.33 2.42 -12.16
N PHE A 314 -29.29 1.59 -12.21
CA PHE A 314 -29.34 0.27 -12.84
C PHE A 314 -30.12 -0.76 -12.01
N SER A 315 -30.01 -0.70 -10.67
CA SER A 315 -30.75 -1.61 -9.79
C SER A 315 -32.27 -1.34 -9.79
N ALA A 316 -32.67 -0.07 -9.88
CA ALA A 316 -34.09 0.33 -9.92
C ALA A 316 -34.81 -0.07 -11.23
N ARG A 317 -34.05 -0.26 -12.33
CA ARG A 317 -34.61 -0.63 -13.64
C ARG A 317 -34.95 -2.11 -13.77
N ASN A 318 -34.34 -2.98 -12.95
CA ASN A 318 -34.63 -4.43 -12.92
C ASN A 318 -35.84 -4.79 -12.04
N GLN A 319 -36.49 -3.80 -11.42
CA GLN A 319 -37.71 -3.98 -10.62
C GLN A 319 -38.99 -3.50 -11.33
N LYS A 320 -38.90 -3.18 -12.63
CA LYS A 320 -40.03 -2.94 -13.52
C LYS A 320 -40.02 -3.98 -14.63
#